data_AF-A0A7M7J239-F1
#
_entry.id   AF-A0A7M7J239-F1
#
_cell.length_a   1.000
_cell.length_b   1.000
_cell.length_c   1.000
_cell.angle_alpha   90.00
_cell.angle_beta   90.00
_cell.angle_gamma   90.00
#
_symmetry.space_group_name_H-M   'P 1'
#
loop_
_entity.id
_entity.type
_entity.pdbx_description
1 polymer ?
#
loop_
_entity_poly.entity_id
_entity_poly.type
_entity_poly.pdbx_seq_one_letter_code
_entity_poly.pdbx_strand_id
1 'polypeptide(L)'
;MGCCYSLCKEDNSQQGGEVNERTHLLVDPVSNNTNIPRVHSDDYVSQYASSVPKKTDEQSALNRILHETAANIIDVGALDSHNLEQHEYLERSRAYAKRIETVGIKVPDVSYCLLRDIPAPERVLSSEPITQSDKALITDFMQKSVMALGEVQVEHKEDLVVPFLS
;
A
#
# COMPACT_ATOMS: atom_id res chain seq x y z
N MET A 1 25.59 -2.70 3.68
CA MET A 1 25.41 -4.16 3.61
C MET A 1 24.67 -4.56 4.89
N GLY A 2 23.38 -4.88 4.91
CA GLY A 2 22.51 -5.25 3.81
C GLY A 2 21.03 -5.11 4.16
N CYS A 3 20.23 -5.08 3.09
CA CYS A 3 18.80 -5.29 3.08
C CYS A 3 18.48 -6.77 3.36
N CYS A 4 17.39 -7.03 4.08
CA CYS A 4 16.69 -8.32 4.03
C CYS A 4 15.18 -8.08 4.00
N TYR A 5 14.61 -8.03 2.78
CA TYR A 5 13.21 -8.36 2.51
C TYR A 5 13.17 -9.44 1.45
N SER A 6 12.69 -10.63 1.81
CA SER A 6 12.06 -11.63 0.94
C SER A 6 11.73 -12.85 1.82
N LEU A 7 10.46 -13.15 2.09
CA LEU A 7 9.50 -13.89 1.24
C LEU A 7 9.47 -15.38 1.64
N CYS A 8 8.40 -15.73 2.35
CA CYS A 8 7.69 -17.01 2.39
C CYS A 8 8.50 -18.33 2.41
N LYS A 9 8.49 -18.98 3.59
CA LYS A 9 8.11 -20.41 3.70
C LYS A 9 7.85 -20.75 5.16
N GLU A 10 6.58 -20.78 5.53
CA GLU A 10 6.13 -21.40 6.77
C GLU A 10 5.16 -22.52 6.38
N ASP A 11 5.74 -23.63 5.91
CA ASP A 11 5.07 -24.92 5.92
C ASP A 11 5.21 -25.45 7.35
N ASN A 12 4.19 -25.27 8.18
CA ASN A 12 3.94 -26.22 9.25
C ASN A 12 2.43 -26.39 9.48
N SER A 13 1.94 -27.42 8.81
CA SER A 13 0.63 -28.05 8.97
C SER A 13 0.27 -28.28 10.44
N GLN A 14 -0.79 -27.63 10.91
CA GLN A 14 -1.66 -28.18 11.96
C GLN A 14 -3.13 -27.93 11.62
N GLN A 15 -3.84 -29.05 11.49
CA GLN A 15 -5.25 -29.22 11.19
C GLN A 15 -6.17 -28.28 11.96
N GLY A 16 -7.10 -27.65 11.23
CA GLY A 16 -8.18 -26.88 11.84
C GLY A 16 -9.25 -26.42 10.86
N GLY A 17 -9.76 -27.33 10.01
CA GLY A 17 -10.97 -27.13 9.22
C GLY A 17 -10.87 -26.10 8.09
N GLU A 18 -10.39 -26.51 6.92
CA GLU A 18 -10.45 -25.65 5.74
C GLU A 18 -11.91 -25.37 5.35
N VAL A 19 -12.25 -24.08 5.34
CA VAL A 19 -13.53 -23.57 4.86
C VAL A 19 -13.52 -23.71 3.34
N ASN A 20 -14.27 -24.68 2.82
CA ASN A 20 -14.43 -24.90 1.39
C ASN A 20 -15.66 -24.12 0.88
N GLU A 21 -15.78 -23.95 -0.42
CA GLU A 21 -16.91 -23.28 -1.12
C GLU A 21 -18.29 -23.93 -0.88
N ARG A 22 -18.33 -25.05 -0.14
CA ARG A 22 -19.55 -25.74 0.31
C ARG A 22 -19.86 -25.55 1.79
N THR A 23 -19.07 -24.77 2.52
CA THR A 23 -19.28 -24.55 3.96
C THR A 23 -20.32 -23.43 4.15
N HIS A 24 -21.52 -23.80 4.59
CA HIS A 24 -22.62 -22.85 4.82
C HIS A 24 -22.32 -21.91 5.99
N LEU A 25 -22.52 -20.61 5.78
CA LEU A 25 -22.22 -19.56 6.77
C LEU A 25 -23.35 -19.32 7.79
N LEU A 26 -24.50 -19.98 7.65
CA LEU A 26 -25.66 -19.85 8.53
C LEU A 26 -26.18 -21.23 8.93
N VAL A 27 -26.50 -21.39 10.20
CA VAL A 27 -27.19 -22.59 10.71
C VAL A 27 -28.62 -22.57 10.18
N ASP A 28 -28.95 -23.55 9.33
CA ASP A 28 -30.30 -23.70 8.77
C ASP A 28 -31.30 -23.98 9.91
N PRO A 29 -32.34 -23.16 10.12
CA PRO A 29 -33.29 -23.33 11.22
C PRO A 29 -34.16 -24.59 11.11
N VAL A 30 -34.07 -25.37 10.02
CA VAL A 30 -34.91 -26.56 9.80
C VAL A 30 -34.12 -27.87 9.86
N SER A 31 -32.93 -27.88 10.47
CA SER A 31 -32.23 -29.14 10.80
C SER A 31 -32.65 -29.63 12.19
N ASN A 32 -33.80 -30.31 12.21
CA ASN A 32 -34.34 -30.98 13.39
C ASN A 32 -33.50 -32.24 13.69
N ASN A 33 -32.42 -32.12 14.45
CA ASN A 33 -31.84 -33.28 15.14
C ASN A 33 -31.04 -32.92 16.40
N THR A 34 -31.65 -33.33 17.52
CA THR A 34 -31.07 -33.87 18.77
C THR A 34 -30.68 -32.96 19.93
N ASN A 35 -31.40 -33.25 21.03
CA ASN A 35 -31.06 -33.31 22.45
C ASN A 35 -30.59 -32.04 23.17
N ILE A 36 -31.56 -31.25 23.62
CA ILE A 36 -31.39 -30.31 24.73
C ILE A 36 -32.38 -30.74 25.85
N PRO A 37 -31.94 -30.91 27.11
CA PRO A 37 -32.83 -31.17 28.24
C PRO A 37 -33.81 -29.99 28.39
N ARG A 38 -35.11 -30.26 28.48
CA ARG A 38 -36.12 -29.24 28.77
C ARG A 38 -35.91 -28.72 30.19
N VAL A 39 -35.35 -27.52 30.32
CA VAL A 39 -35.31 -26.76 31.57
C VAL A 39 -36.61 -25.95 31.67
N HIS A 40 -37.28 -26.06 32.82
CA HIS A 40 -38.53 -25.38 33.15
C HIS A 40 -38.42 -23.85 33.00
N SER A 41 -39.47 -23.19 32.50
CA SER A 41 -39.45 -21.80 32.00
C SER A 41 -39.24 -20.70 33.04
N ASP A 42 -39.13 -21.02 34.32
CA ASP A 42 -39.11 -20.02 35.39
C ASP A 42 -37.68 -19.61 35.82
N ASP A 43 -36.64 -20.32 35.36
CA ASP A 43 -35.23 -19.96 35.60
C ASP A 43 -34.61 -19.07 34.49
N TYR A 44 -35.37 -18.75 33.44
CA TYR A 44 -34.86 -18.03 32.26
C TYR A 44 -34.47 -16.57 32.55
N VAL A 45 -34.89 -15.99 33.69
CA VAL A 45 -34.63 -14.58 34.02
C VAL A 45 -33.31 -14.38 34.78
N SER A 46 -32.74 -15.43 35.41
CA SER A 46 -31.53 -15.26 36.25
C SER A 46 -30.19 -15.58 35.58
N GLN A 47 -30.16 -16.21 34.41
CA GLN A 47 -28.88 -16.56 33.75
C GLN A 47 -28.34 -15.49 32.78
N TYR A 48 -29.08 -14.41 32.54
CA TYR A 48 -28.61 -13.28 31.73
C TYR A 48 -27.93 -12.15 32.55
N ALA A 49 -27.64 -12.40 33.83
CA ALA A 49 -26.92 -11.44 34.67
C ALA A 49 -25.38 -11.47 34.50
N SER A 50 -24.83 -12.15 33.48
CA SER A 50 -23.38 -12.29 33.31
C SER A 50 -22.82 -12.05 31.89
N SER A 51 -23.61 -11.56 30.94
CA SER A 51 -23.07 -11.15 29.63
C SER A 51 -23.73 -9.86 29.13
N VAL A 52 -23.64 -8.81 29.95
CA VAL A 52 -23.77 -7.45 29.42
C VAL A 52 -22.46 -7.18 28.67
N PRO A 53 -22.44 -6.99 27.34
CA PRO A 53 -21.30 -6.34 26.71
C PRO A 53 -21.16 -5.01 27.42
N LYS A 54 -20.01 -4.76 28.06
CA LYS A 54 -19.78 -3.49 28.75
C LYS A 54 -20.12 -2.41 27.72
N LYS A 55 -21.13 -1.55 27.98
CA LYS A 55 -21.56 -0.46 27.08
C LYS A 55 -20.38 0.39 26.56
N THR A 56 -19.25 0.33 27.25
CA THR A 56 -17.97 0.92 26.88
C THR A 56 -17.35 0.37 25.59
N ASP A 57 -17.55 -0.92 25.26
CA ASP A 57 -16.89 -1.58 24.12
C ASP A 57 -17.57 -1.26 22.79
N GLU A 58 -18.91 -1.32 22.74
CA GLU A 58 -19.68 -0.89 21.57
C GLU A 58 -19.45 0.60 21.25
N GLN A 59 -19.42 1.46 22.29
CA GLN A 59 -19.14 2.88 22.10
C GLN A 59 -17.70 3.13 21.61
N SER A 60 -16.73 2.30 22.04
CA SER A 60 -15.35 2.35 21.55
C SER A 60 -15.24 1.91 20.09
N ALA A 61 -15.95 0.85 19.70
CA ALA A 61 -16.03 0.39 18.32
C ALA A 61 -16.62 1.46 17.39
N LEU A 62 -17.71 2.12 17.81
CA LEU A 62 -18.32 3.22 17.07
C LEU A 62 -17.36 4.42 16.94
N ASN A 63 -16.64 4.79 18.01
CA ASN A 63 -15.62 5.85 17.93
C ASN A 63 -14.48 5.49 16.98
N ARG A 64 -14.04 4.23 16.96
CA ARG A 64 -13.02 3.76 16.00
C ARG A 64 -13.52 3.88 14.56
N ILE A 65 -14.74 3.43 14.28
CA ILE A 65 -15.35 3.53 12.95
C ILE A 65 -15.43 5.00 12.51
N LEU A 66 -15.85 5.90 13.40
CA LEU A 66 -15.92 7.33 13.10
C LEU A 66 -14.55 7.93 12.81
N HIS A 67 -13.53 7.63 13.62
CA HIS A 67 -12.17 8.12 13.40
C HIS A 67 -11.54 7.56 12.13
N GLU A 68 -11.71 6.28 11.85
CA GLU A 68 -11.23 5.63 10.63
C GLU A 68 -11.92 6.20 9.39
N THR A 69 -13.23 6.39 9.46
CA THR A 69 -14.01 7.01 8.38
C THR A 69 -13.57 8.45 8.15
N ALA A 70 -13.39 9.24 9.21
CA ALA A 70 -12.92 10.62 9.12
C ALA A 70 -11.51 10.73 8.52
N ALA A 71 -10.63 9.76 8.79
CA ALA A 71 -9.29 9.71 8.20
C ALA A 71 -9.28 9.29 6.73
N ASN A 72 -10.26 8.48 6.30
CA ASN A 72 -10.34 7.94 4.94
C ASN A 72 -11.16 8.81 3.98
N ILE A 73 -11.96 9.75 4.50
CA ILE A 73 -12.71 10.70 3.68
C ILE A 73 -11.76 11.76 3.12
N ILE A 74 -11.80 11.96 1.82
CA ILE A 74 -11.04 12.99 1.12
C ILE A 74 -11.81 14.31 1.22
N ASP A 75 -11.22 15.30 1.90
CA ASP A 75 -11.72 16.68 1.89
C ASP A 75 -11.33 17.35 0.56
N VAL A 76 -12.31 17.48 -0.34
CA VAL A 76 -12.15 18.15 -1.64
C VAL A 76 -12.02 19.68 -1.51
N GLY A 77 -12.34 20.25 -0.35
CA GLY A 77 -12.29 21.69 -0.07
C GLY A 77 -10.97 22.18 0.55
N ALA A 78 -10.05 21.28 0.88
CA ALA A 78 -8.80 21.59 1.59
C ALA A 78 -7.71 22.28 0.73
N LEU A 79 -8.08 23.09 -0.27
CA LEU A 79 -7.15 23.78 -1.16
C LEU A 79 -6.52 25.04 -0.54
N ASP A 80 -7.04 25.54 0.58
CA ASP A 80 -6.46 26.69 1.27
C ASP A 80 -5.17 26.31 2.02
N SER A 81 -4.05 26.78 1.48
CA SER A 81 -2.70 26.61 2.03
C SER A 81 -2.44 27.38 3.34
N HIS A 82 -3.47 27.84 4.03
CA HIS A 82 -3.39 28.82 5.12
C HIS A 82 -3.81 28.29 6.50
N ASN A 83 -3.85 26.97 6.70
CA ASN A 83 -4.14 26.40 8.01
C ASN A 83 -2.98 26.50 9.02
N LEU A 84 -1.87 27.15 8.67
CA LEU A 84 -0.74 27.37 9.57
C LEU A 84 -0.44 28.87 9.68
N GLU A 85 -0.52 29.40 10.90
CA GLU A 85 -0.16 30.79 11.18
C GLU A 85 1.35 31.01 11.04
N GLN A 86 1.77 32.20 10.62
CA GLN A 86 3.19 32.54 10.45
C GLN A 86 3.99 32.39 11.75
N HIS A 87 3.39 32.74 12.89
CA HIS A 87 4.05 32.60 14.18
C HIS A 87 4.32 31.14 14.54
N GLU A 88 3.32 30.27 14.33
CA GLU A 88 3.43 28.83 14.57
C GLU A 88 4.48 28.18 13.67
N TYR A 89 4.56 28.59 12.40
CA TYR A 89 5.61 28.15 11.49
C TYR A 89 7.01 28.49 12.03
N LEU A 90 7.23 29.73 12.47
CA LEU A 90 8.52 30.17 12.98
C LEU A 90 8.91 29.44 14.28
N GLU A 91 7.95 29.20 15.16
CA GLU A 91 8.19 28.45 16.40
C GLU A 91 8.56 26.98 16.10
N ARG A 92 7.79 26.30 15.24
CA ARG A 92 8.08 24.92 14.80
C ARG A 92 9.45 24.83 14.14
N SER A 93 9.79 25.79 13.27
CA SER A 93 11.10 25.87 12.62
C SER A 93 12.25 25.94 13.64
N ARG A 94 12.15 26.82 14.65
CA ARG A 94 13.16 26.91 15.71
C ARG A 94 13.23 25.64 16.56
N ALA A 95 12.10 25.04 16.89
CA ALA A 95 12.04 23.81 17.67
C ALA A 95 12.74 22.66 16.95
N TYR A 96 12.52 22.51 15.64
CA TYR A 96 13.20 21.50 14.83
C TYR A 96 14.70 21.77 14.71
N ALA A 97 15.11 23.01 14.47
CA ALA A 97 16.53 23.38 14.42
C ALA A 97 17.25 23.02 15.72
N LYS A 98 16.67 23.38 16.88
CA LYS A 98 17.21 23.04 18.20
C LYS A 98 17.27 21.52 18.41
N ARG A 99 16.25 20.77 17.97
CA ARG A 99 16.22 19.31 18.10
C ARG A 99 17.30 18.65 17.22
N ILE A 100 17.52 19.14 16.00
CA ILE A 100 18.59 18.65 15.13
C ILE A 100 19.96 18.90 15.75
N GLU A 101 20.19 20.10 16.29
CA GLU A 101 21.44 20.45 16.99
C GLU A 101 21.67 19.55 18.21
N THR A 102 20.62 19.30 19.01
CA THR A 102 20.69 18.45 20.21
C THR A 102 21.00 16.99 19.89
N VAL A 103 20.44 16.46 18.80
CA VAL A 103 20.72 15.08 18.35
C VAL A 103 22.13 14.96 17.76
N GLY A 104 22.76 16.07 17.37
CA GLY A 104 24.15 16.08 16.92
C GLY A 104 24.37 15.29 15.63
N ILE A 105 23.35 15.24 14.75
CA ILE A 105 23.44 14.54 13.47
C ILE A 105 24.49 15.24 12.62
N LYS A 106 25.69 14.67 12.57
CA LYS A 106 26.72 15.05 11.60
C LYS A 106 26.34 14.41 10.28
N VAL A 107 25.67 15.16 9.42
CA VAL A 107 25.52 14.76 8.01
C VAL A 107 26.95 14.72 7.46
N PRO A 108 27.42 13.58 6.94
CA PRO A 108 28.74 13.52 6.36
C PRO A 108 28.81 14.52 5.21
N ASP A 109 29.81 15.41 5.22
CA ASP A 109 30.12 16.30 4.11
C ASP A 109 30.76 15.46 2.99
N VAL A 110 29.95 14.59 2.39
CA VAL A 110 30.36 13.84 1.22
C VAL A 110 30.05 14.72 0.04
N SER A 111 31.10 15.38 -0.48
CA SER A 111 31.06 15.82 -1.86
C SER A 111 30.91 14.55 -2.70
N TYR A 112 29.69 14.23 -3.13
CA TYR A 112 29.43 13.12 -4.05
C TYR A 112 30.09 13.48 -5.38
N CYS A 113 31.36 13.17 -5.53
CA CYS A 113 31.98 13.17 -6.84
C CYS A 113 31.40 11.96 -7.58
N LEU A 114 30.33 12.19 -8.34
CA LEU A 114 29.63 11.15 -9.11
C LEU A 114 30.56 10.46 -10.11
N LEU A 115 31.59 11.17 -10.55
CA LEU A 115 32.59 10.71 -11.50
C LEU A 115 33.96 10.69 -10.82
N ARG A 116 34.66 9.58 -10.93
CA ARG A 116 36.07 9.48 -10.53
C ARG A 116 36.92 9.53 -11.79
N ASP A 117 38.07 10.20 -11.72
CA ASP A 117 39.01 10.24 -12.82
C ASP A 117 39.45 8.83 -13.21
N ILE A 118 39.48 8.57 -14.51
CA ILE A 118 39.93 7.29 -15.05
C ILE A 118 41.46 7.29 -15.05
N PRO A 119 42.13 6.27 -14.47
CA PRO A 119 43.59 6.20 -14.46
C PRO A 119 44.12 6.05 -15.90
N ALA A 120 45.10 6.88 -16.25
CA ALA A 120 45.73 6.93 -17.59
C ALA A 120 44.72 7.12 -18.74
N PRO A 121 44.09 8.31 -18.86
CA PRO A 121 43.01 8.57 -19.82
C PRO A 121 43.43 8.31 -21.26
N GLU A 122 44.66 8.67 -21.63
CA GLU A 122 45.22 8.45 -22.97
C GLU A 122 45.14 6.99 -23.41
N ARG A 123 45.43 6.05 -22.49
CA ARG A 123 45.40 4.62 -22.77
C ARG A 123 43.97 4.13 -22.99
N VAL A 124 43.02 4.65 -22.21
CA VAL A 124 41.61 4.25 -22.30
C VAL A 124 40.99 4.82 -23.57
N LEU A 125 41.28 6.07 -23.92
CA LEU A 125 40.80 6.71 -25.14
C LEU A 125 41.42 6.12 -26.41
N SER A 126 42.62 5.56 -26.31
CA SER A 126 43.30 4.87 -27.42
C SER A 126 42.91 3.39 -27.57
N SER A 127 42.02 2.88 -26.71
CA SER A 127 41.57 1.49 -26.80
C SER A 127 40.68 1.26 -28.02
N GLU A 128 40.50 0.00 -28.40
CA GLU A 128 39.69 -0.36 -29.57
C GLU A 128 38.25 0.15 -29.39
N PRO A 129 37.72 0.90 -30.38
CA PRO A 129 36.35 1.40 -30.30
C PRO A 129 35.34 0.27 -30.42
N ILE A 130 34.10 0.52 -30.00
CA ILE A 130 32.99 -0.43 -30.19
C ILE A 130 32.87 -0.83 -31.67
N THR A 131 32.73 -2.14 -31.89
CA THR A 131 32.74 -2.75 -33.22
C THR A 131 31.53 -2.28 -34.05
N GLN A 132 31.68 -2.27 -35.38
CA GLN A 132 30.58 -1.88 -36.26
C GLN A 132 29.39 -2.85 -36.20
N SER A 133 29.65 -4.14 -35.95
CA SER A 133 28.61 -5.15 -35.73
C SER A 133 27.77 -4.84 -34.49
N ASP A 134 28.39 -4.44 -33.39
CA ASP A 134 27.66 -4.11 -32.16
C ASP A 134 26.81 -2.85 -32.34
N LYS A 135 27.34 -1.83 -33.03
CA LYS A 135 26.56 -0.63 -33.38
C LYS A 135 25.33 -0.98 -34.23
N ALA A 136 25.51 -1.85 -35.22
CA ALA A 136 24.41 -2.30 -36.08
C ALA A 136 23.36 -3.08 -35.28
N LEU A 137 23.79 -3.98 -34.40
CA LEU A 137 22.92 -4.74 -33.50
C LEU A 137 22.09 -3.83 -32.59
N ILE A 138 22.73 -2.86 -31.93
CA ILE A 138 22.05 -1.89 -31.06
C ILE A 138 21.03 -1.09 -31.85
N THR A 139 21.39 -0.66 -33.06
CA THR A 139 20.51 0.14 -33.91
C THR A 139 19.28 -0.65 -34.38
N ASP A 140 19.48 -1.89 -34.84
CA ASP A 140 18.39 -2.79 -35.24
C ASP A 140 17.44 -3.09 -34.07
N PHE A 141 17.99 -3.37 -32.89
CA PHE A 141 17.20 -3.58 -31.68
C PHE A 141 16.34 -2.37 -31.32
N MET A 142 16.91 -1.16 -31.40
CA MET A 142 16.16 0.08 -31.13
C MET A 142 15.08 0.33 -32.17
N GLN A 143 15.35 0.08 -33.46
CA GLN A 143 14.35 0.20 -34.51
C GLN A 143 13.16 -0.73 -34.28
N LYS A 144 13.42 -2.00 -33.95
CA LYS A 144 12.36 -2.97 -33.63
C LYS A 144 11.54 -2.56 -32.40
N SER A 145 12.21 -2.02 -31.39
CA SER A 145 11.55 -1.53 -30.17
C SER A 145 10.63 -0.34 -30.44
N VAL A 146 11.08 0.60 -31.29
CA VAL A 146 10.26 1.74 -31.74
C VAL A 146 9.07 1.28 -32.58
N MET A 147 9.27 0.30 -33.47
CA MET A 147 8.17 -0.28 -34.25
C MET A 147 7.12 -0.94 -33.35
N ALA A 148 7.55 -1.75 -32.37
CA ALA A 148 6.66 -2.38 -31.41
C ALA A 148 5.89 -1.36 -30.56
N LEU A 149 6.50 -0.24 -30.18
CA LEU A 149 5.80 0.83 -29.47
C LEU A 149 4.71 1.48 -30.33
N GLY A 150 4.91 1.55 -31.65
CA GLY A 150 3.89 2.01 -32.59
C GLY A 150 2.65 1.11 -32.65
N GLU A 151 2.76 -0.16 -32.26
CA GLU A 151 1.62 -1.08 -32.18
C GLU A 151 0.77 -0.86 -30.92
N VAL A 152 1.26 -0.09 -29.94
CA VAL A 152 0.52 0.27 -28.72
C VAL A 152 -0.47 1.39 -29.05
N GLN A 153 -1.60 1.00 -29.64
CA GLN A 153 -2.70 1.90 -29.97
C GLN A 153 -4.06 1.24 -29.73
N VAL A 154 -5.08 2.07 -29.53
CA VAL A 154 -6.47 1.59 -29.38
C VAL A 154 -7.01 1.21 -30.75
N GLU A 155 -7.37 -0.06 -30.93
CA GLU A 155 -8.09 -0.51 -32.13
C GLU A 155 -9.56 -0.06 -32.05
N HIS A 156 -9.96 0.79 -33.00
CA HIS A 156 -11.34 1.28 -33.09
C HIS A 156 -12.28 0.15 -33.58
N LYS A 157 -13.30 -0.19 -32.79
CA LYS A 157 -14.29 -1.24 -33.15
C LYS A 157 -15.67 -0.69 -33.45
N GLU A 158 -16.17 0.20 -32.60
CA GLU A 158 -17.52 0.75 -32.67
C GLU A 158 -17.48 2.24 -32.36
N ASP A 159 -18.47 2.97 -32.89
CA ASP A 159 -18.58 4.41 -32.66
C ASP A 159 -18.94 4.68 -31.19
N LEU A 160 -18.05 5.36 -30.47
CA LEU A 160 -18.29 5.76 -29.08
C LEU A 160 -19.35 6.86 -28.94
N VAL A 161 -19.64 7.57 -30.04
CA VAL A 161 -20.58 8.69 -30.06
C VAL A 161 -21.51 8.51 -31.24
N VAL A 162 -22.81 8.39 -30.97
CA VAL A 162 -23.86 8.31 -31.99
C VAL A 162 -24.75 9.54 -31.89
N PRO A 163 -24.98 10.30 -32.97
CA PRO A 163 -25.88 11.44 -32.95
C PRO A 163 -27.34 10.97 -32.90
N PHE A 164 -28.14 11.61 -32.05
CA PHE A 164 -29.59 11.43 -32.07
C PHE A 164 -30.20 12.31 -33.18
N LEU A 165 -31.05 11.71 -34.02
CA LEU A 165 -31.81 12.46 -35.02
C LEU A 165 -32.88 13.31 -34.32
N SER A 166 -32.83 14.62 -34.54
CA SER A 166 -33.79 15.62 -34.08
C SER A 166 -35.07 15.64 -34.91
#